data_AF-A0A354YVP2-F1
#
_entry.id   AF-A0A354YVP2-F1
#
_cell.length_a   1.000
_cell.length_b   1.000
_cell.length_c   1.000
_cell.angle_alpha   90.00
_cell.angle_beta   90.00
_cell.angle_gamma   90.00
#
_symmetry.space_group_name_H-M   'P 1'
#
loop_
_entity.id
_entity.type
_entity.pdbx_description
1 polymer ?
#
loop_
_entity_poly.entity_id
_entity_poly.type
_entity_poly.pdbx_seq_one_letter_code
_entity_poly.pdbx_strand_id
1 'polypeptide(L)' 'MAKSKTPAKRARRAEANRLRNKAYKSKLKTTIKQYENAIIAEDLDTASNKLLQVTSLLDRSITKGIL' A
#
# COMPACT_ATOMS: atom_id res chain seq x y z
N MET A 1 28.65 3.41 2.83
CA MET A 1 29.05 2.59 1.67
C MET A 1 29.11 1.12 2.10
N ALA A 2 28.48 0.20 1.36
CA ALA A 2 28.60 -1.22 1.65
C ALA A 2 30.05 -1.67 1.43
N LYS A 3 30.75 -2.07 2.51
CA LYS A 3 32.20 -2.37 2.45
C LYS A 3 32.53 -3.77 1.92
N SER A 4 31.53 -4.62 1.62
CA SER A 4 31.73 -5.96 1.07
C SER A 4 30.56 -6.43 0.20
N LYS A 5 30.72 -7.58 -0.47
CA LYS A 5 29.73 -8.12 -1.43
C LYS A 5 28.37 -8.43 -0.79
N THR A 6 28.35 -8.91 0.44
CA THR A 6 27.09 -9.31 1.11
C THR A 6 26.23 -8.13 1.56
N PRO A 7 26.77 -7.05 2.21
CA PRO A 7 26.00 -5.84 2.49
C PRO A 7 25.54 -5.12 1.22
N ALA A 8 26.35 -5.10 0.15
CA ALA A 8 25.95 -4.49 -1.13
C ALA A 8 24.74 -5.21 -1.75
N LYS A 9 24.71 -6.54 -1.67
CA LYS A 9 23.53 -7.34 -2.06
C LYS A 9 22.31 -7.03 -1.19
N ARG A 10 22.48 -6.91 0.13
CA ARG A 10 21.39 -6.55 1.06
C ARG A 10 20.82 -5.16 0.76
N ALA A 11 21.68 -4.17 0.52
CA ALA A 11 21.27 -2.80 0.17
C ALA A 11 20.41 -2.77 -1.10
N ARG A 12 20.82 -3.47 -2.17
CA ARG A 12 20.02 -3.57 -3.42
C ARG A 12 18.64 -4.20 -3.18
N ARG A 13 18.57 -5.27 -2.39
CA ARG A 13 17.29 -5.92 -2.03
C ARG A 13 16.41 -5.01 -1.18
N ALA A 14 17.00 -4.28 -0.23
CA ALA A 14 16.29 -3.35 0.63
C ALA A 14 15.65 -2.22 -0.18
N GLU A 15 16.37 -1.64 -1.15
CA GLU A 15 15.81 -0.61 -2.03
C GLU A 15 14.65 -1.12 -2.90
N ALA A 16 14.79 -2.30 -3.50
CA ALA A 16 13.70 -2.90 -4.28
C ALA A 16 12.45 -3.15 -3.41
N ASN A 17 12.64 -3.67 -2.20
CA ASN A 17 11.54 -3.86 -1.24
C ASN A 17 10.94 -2.54 -0.77
N ARG A 18 11.77 -1.50 -0.55
CA ARG A 18 11.32 -0.16 -0.16
C ARG A 18 10.41 0.44 -1.21
N LEU A 19 10.79 0.37 -2.48
CA LEU A 19 9.98 0.88 -3.59
C LEU A 19 8.64 0.13 -3.70
N ARG A 20 8.67 -1.21 -3.63
CA ARG A 20 7.47 -2.04 -3.61
C ARG A 20 6.53 -1.63 -2.47
N ASN A 21 7.05 -1.61 -1.24
CA ASN A 21 6.23 -1.34 -0.07
C ASN A 21 5.71 0.11 -0.07
N LYS A 22 6.49 1.07 -0.56
CA LYS A 22 6.04 2.46 -0.74
C LYS A 22 4.84 2.54 -1.68
N ALA A 23 4.89 1.87 -2.82
CA ALA A 23 3.81 1.88 -3.81
C ALA A 23 2.50 1.27 -3.28
N TYR A 24 2.59 0.15 -2.55
CA TYR A 24 1.42 -0.47 -1.93
C TYR A 24 0.83 0.40 -0.82
N LYS A 25 1.67 0.94 0.07
CA LYS A 25 1.23 1.84 1.15
C LYS A 25 0.59 3.13 0.62
N SER A 26 1.16 3.73 -0.44
CA SER A 26 0.57 4.92 -1.05
C SER A 26 -0.77 4.60 -1.69
N LYS A 27 -0.88 3.49 -2.42
CA LYS A 27 -2.13 3.05 -3.03
C LYS A 27 -3.23 2.85 -1.99
N LEU A 28 -2.94 2.14 -0.90
CA LEU A 28 -3.88 1.92 0.20
C LEU A 28 -4.37 3.25 0.79
N LYS A 29 -3.46 4.17 1.13
CA LYS A 29 -3.82 5.49 1.66
C LYS A 29 -4.69 6.30 0.69
N THR A 30 -4.38 6.26 -0.60
CA THR A 30 -5.18 6.95 -1.62
C THR A 30 -6.58 6.35 -1.72
N THR A 31 -6.72 5.02 -1.72
CA THR A 31 -8.04 4.37 -1.79
C THR A 31 -8.88 4.65 -0.53
N ILE A 32 -8.26 4.66 0.65
CA ILE A 32 -8.93 5.05 1.91
C ILE A 32 -9.45 6.50 1.81
N LYS A 33 -8.61 7.44 1.37
CA LYS A 33 -9.04 8.83 1.18
C LYS A 33 -10.20 8.98 0.19
N GLN A 34 -10.20 8.18 -0.89
CA GLN A 34 -11.32 8.21 -1.85
C GLN A 34 -12.62 7.72 -1.22
N TYR A 35 -12.55 6.68 -0.38
CA TYR A 35 -13.69 6.20 0.39
C TYR A 35 -14.19 7.26 1.39
N GLU A 36 -13.30 7.87 2.16
CA GLU A 36 -13.64 8.95 3.10
C GLU A 36 -14.30 10.13 2.39
N ASN A 37 -13.77 10.54 1.23
CA ASN A 37 -14.37 11.60 0.42
C ASN A 37 -15.75 11.24 -0.12
N ALA A 38 -15.98 9.98 -0.52
CA ALA A 38 -17.28 9.51 -0.97
C ALA A 38 -18.33 9.54 0.16
N ILE A 39 -17.92 9.20 1.39
CA ILE A 39 -18.78 9.34 2.58
C ILE A 39 -19.14 10.82 2.82
N ILE A 40 -18.16 11.72 2.76
CA ILE A 40 -18.38 13.16 2.96
C ILE A 40 -19.32 13.73 1.89
N ALA A 41 -19.27 13.19 0.66
CA ALA A 41 -20.15 13.57 -0.43
C ALA A 41 -21.55 12.92 -0.38
N GLU A 42 -21.86 12.13 0.65
CA GLU A 42 -23.13 11.40 0.84
C GLU A 42 -23.50 10.43 -0.30
N ASP A 43 -22.51 10.02 -1.10
CA ASP A 43 -22.71 9.06 -2.19
C ASP A 43 -22.52 7.63 -1.68
N LEU A 44 -23.64 7.02 -1.27
CA LEU A 44 -23.68 5.71 -0.64
C LEU A 44 -23.29 4.56 -1.59
N ASP A 45 -23.56 4.68 -2.89
CA ASP A 45 -23.24 3.63 -3.86
C ASP A 45 -21.72 3.58 -4.12
N THR A 46 -21.11 4.75 -4.36
CA THR A 46 -19.66 4.80 -4.57
C THR A 46 -18.89 4.51 -3.30
N ALA A 47 -19.38 4.94 -2.13
CA ALA A 47 -18.78 4.58 -0.84
C ALA A 47 -18.78 3.06 -0.60
N SER A 48 -19.89 2.37 -0.87
CA SER A 48 -19.99 0.91 -0.72
C SER A 48 -19.01 0.17 -1.63
N ASN A 49 -18.91 0.59 -2.90
CA ASN A 49 -17.96 0.03 -3.84
C ASN A 49 -16.50 0.28 -3.44
N LYS A 50 -16.19 1.48 -2.92
CA LYS A 50 -14.84 1.83 -2.45
C LYS A 50 -14.47 1.08 -1.18
N LEU A 51 -15.41 0.82 -0.27
CA LEU A 51 -15.19 0.02 0.92
C LEU A 51 -14.71 -1.40 0.58
N LEU A 52 -15.35 -2.05 -0.40
CA LEU A 52 -14.96 -3.37 -0.87
C LEU A 52 -13.53 -3.38 -1.46
N GLN A 53 -13.17 -2.31 -2.18
CA GLN A 53 -11.81 -2.15 -2.71
C GLN A 53 -10.78 -1.94 -1.59
N VAL A 54 -11.10 -1.12 -0.58
CA VAL A 54 -10.21 -0.87 0.56
C VAL A 54 -9.95 -2.16 1.35
N THR A 55 -11.00 -2.89 1.69
CA THR A 55 -10.90 -4.15 2.45
C THR A 55 -10.06 -5.19 1.72
N SER A 56 -10.35 -5.44 0.44
CA SER A 56 -9.55 -6.37 -0.38
C SER A 56 -8.07 -5.97 -0.47
N LEU A 57 -7.80 -4.68 -0.58
CA LEU A 57 -6.43 -4.17 -0.69
C LEU A 57 -5.69 -4.22 0.65
N LEU A 58 -6.40 -4.05 1.77
CA LEU A 58 -5.89 -4.19 3.12
C LEU A 58 -5.46 -5.64 3.38
N ASP A 59 -6.36 -6.60 3.16
CA ASP A 59 -6.08 -8.02 3.37
C ASP A 59 -4.89 -8.49 2.54
N ARG A 60 -4.87 -8.11 1.25
CA ARG A 60 -3.75 -8.43 0.35
C ARG A 60 -2.43 -7.81 0.81
N SER A 61 -2.46 -6.64 1.43
CA SER A 61 -1.26 -5.97 1.94
C SER A 61 -0.70 -6.67 3.18
N ILE A 62 -1.59 -7.20 4.04
CA ILE A 62 -1.23 -8.04 5.19
C ILE A 62 -0.63 -9.37 4.72
N THR A 63 -1.30 -10.10 3.81
CA THR A 63 -0.79 -11.39 3.29
C THR A 63 0.59 -11.24 2.62
N LYS A 64 0.88 -10.09 2.00
CA LYS A 64 2.18 -9.82 1.35
C LYS A 64 3.27 -9.31 2.32
N GLY A 65 2.97 -9.16 3.62
CA GLY A 65 3.87 -8.65 4.65
C GLY A 65 4.32 -7.21 4.41
N ILE A 66 3.44 -6.38 3.86
CA ILE A 66 3.72 -4.96 3.57
C ILE A 66 3.25 -4.07 4.73
N LEU A 67 2.09 -4.43 5.28
CA LEU A 67 1.62 -3.96 6.59
C LEU A 67 2.09 -4.90 7.69
#